data_AF-A0AAD8YGK4-F1
#
_entry.id   AF-A0AAD8YGK4-F1
#
_cell.length_a   1.000
_cell.length_b   1.000
_cell.length_c   1.000
_cell.angle_alpha   90.00
_cell.angle_beta   90.00
_cell.angle_gamma   90.00
#
_symmetry.space_group_name_H-M   'P 1'
#
loop_
_entity.id
_entity.type
_entity.pdbx_description
1 polymer ?
#
loop_
_entity_poly.entity_id
_entity_poly.type
_entity_poly.pdbx_seq_one_letter_code
_entity_poly.pdbx_strand_id
1 'polypeptide(L)'
;MSWGVCSCADVRVSIPHPNNGINDINNKESTSQYAQRAMEEMMYFQSCLLPTQKLFITFPRQTFNVNRNFEHFSALIDLLSDSTLADEDSKHQLAFDFAGQPLPMAQTLPLLDKLRNAFPSSFICYHHGEVCPGIAFSDRVKHTFDLIPYVDRIGHGLCLGLAVLGINPDLDDIKDVNAAVNEEAVLQENKDLAFQCLEQLAEKKIGIEISPTCNITLGGARNEQILTDYVREFLKMGVDVFVGTDDPGFLNTTMEKEIAILQKAGLCQ
;
A
#
# COMPACT_ATOMS: atom_id res chain seq x y z
N MET A 1 3.35 15.49 24.26
CA MET A 1 2.23 14.57 23.94
C MET A 1 2.80 13.17 23.99
N SER A 2 2.22 12.28 24.80
CA SER A 2 2.63 10.87 24.88
C SER A 2 1.89 10.14 23.77
N TRP A 3 2.61 9.53 22.84
CA TRP A 3 2.07 8.64 21.83
C TRP A 3 1.92 7.27 22.48
N GLY A 4 0.69 6.84 22.74
CA GLY A 4 0.43 5.51 23.29
C GLY A 4 0.68 4.47 22.20
N VAL A 5 1.63 3.56 22.42
CA VAL A 5 1.84 2.40 21.54
C VAL A 5 0.66 1.45 21.73
N CYS A 6 -0.33 1.53 20.84
CA CYS A 6 -1.37 0.51 20.75
C CYS A 6 -0.74 -0.70 20.05
N SER A 7 -0.46 -1.77 20.79
CA SER A 7 0.14 -2.99 20.24
C SER A 7 -0.91 -3.83 19.49
N CYS A 8 -1.44 -3.28 18.41
CA CYS A 8 -2.18 -4.06 17.42
C CYS A 8 -1.21 -4.41 16.28
N ALA A 9 -1.14 -5.69 15.92
CA ALA A 9 -0.34 -6.14 14.79
C ALA A 9 -1.26 -6.45 13.62
N ASP A 10 -1.02 -5.78 12.50
CA ASP A 10 -1.68 -6.06 11.23
C ASP A 10 -0.99 -7.27 10.58
N VAL A 11 -1.73 -8.35 10.37
CA VAL A 11 -1.24 -9.58 9.72
C VAL A 11 -1.73 -9.58 8.28
N ARG A 12 -0.81 -9.53 7.32
CA ARG A 12 -1.13 -9.52 5.88
C ARG A 12 -1.03 -10.92 5.29
N VAL A 13 -2.08 -11.33 4.59
CA VAL A 13 -2.11 -12.61 3.87
C VAL A 13 -2.51 -12.34 2.43
N SER A 14 -1.68 -12.79 1.50
CA SER A 14 -2.01 -12.74 0.07
C SER A 14 -3.14 -13.71 -0.24
N ILE A 15 -4.18 -13.21 -0.90
CA ILE A 15 -5.25 -14.06 -1.43
C ILE A 15 -4.64 -15.06 -2.44
N PRO A 16 -5.09 -16.32 -2.49
CA PRO A 16 -4.54 -17.27 -3.43
C PRO A 16 -4.77 -16.82 -4.88
N HIS A 17 -3.88 -17.27 -5.76
CA HIS A 17 -4.06 -17.13 -7.20
C HIS A 17 -5.18 -18.07 -7.70
N PRO A 18 -5.94 -17.69 -8.74
CA PRO A 18 -6.80 -18.63 -9.44
C PRO A 18 -5.98 -19.77 -10.03
N ASN A 19 -6.46 -21.00 -9.90
CA ASN A 19 -5.82 -22.18 -10.47
C ASN A 19 -5.98 -22.15 -12.00
N ASN A 20 -4.96 -21.64 -12.67
CA ASN A 20 -4.83 -21.74 -14.11
C ASN A 20 -4.18 -23.10 -14.39
N GLY A 21 -4.93 -24.08 -14.88
CA GLY A 21 -4.39 -25.37 -15.31
C GLY A 21 -3.38 -25.16 -16.44
N ILE A 22 -2.10 -24.95 -16.12
CA ILE A 22 -1.04 -24.66 -17.10
C ILE A 22 -0.90 -25.82 -18.11
N ASN A 23 -1.34 -27.03 -17.74
CA ASN A 23 -1.23 -28.24 -18.56
C ASN A 23 -2.58 -28.93 -18.86
N ASP A 24 -3.72 -28.37 -18.46
CA ASP A 24 -5.01 -29.02 -18.68
C ASP A 24 -6.13 -27.99 -18.88
N ILE A 25 -6.45 -27.73 -20.15
CA ILE A 25 -7.46 -26.75 -20.60
C ILE A 25 -8.85 -27.07 -20.02
N ASN A 26 -9.09 -28.31 -19.60
CA ASN A 26 -10.36 -28.75 -19.01
C ASN A 26 -10.46 -28.52 -17.50
N ASN A 27 -9.40 -28.01 -16.84
CA ASN A 27 -9.30 -27.89 -15.39
C ASN A 27 -9.08 -26.44 -14.92
N LYS A 28 -9.57 -25.45 -15.69
CA LYS A 28 -9.59 -24.07 -15.24
C LYS A 28 -10.63 -23.92 -14.12
N GLU A 29 -10.17 -23.46 -12.97
CA GLU A 29 -11.05 -23.15 -11.84
C GLU A 29 -12.09 -22.11 -12.25
N SER A 30 -13.37 -22.36 -11.94
CA SER A 30 -14.42 -21.36 -12.17
C SER A 30 -14.33 -20.23 -11.14
N THR A 31 -14.89 -19.07 -11.46
CA THR A 31 -14.90 -17.91 -10.56
C THR A 31 -15.56 -18.22 -9.21
N SER A 32 -16.65 -18.99 -9.21
CA SER A 32 -17.34 -19.41 -7.97
C SER A 32 -16.51 -20.39 -7.14
N GLN A 33 -15.83 -21.36 -7.78
CA GLN A 33 -14.93 -22.29 -7.07
C GLN A 33 -13.75 -21.53 -6.44
N TYR A 34 -13.16 -20.60 -7.20
CA TYR A 34 -12.10 -19.74 -6.71
C TYR A 34 -12.56 -18.91 -5.51
N ALA A 35 -13.70 -18.22 -5.62
CA ALA A 35 -14.24 -17.38 -4.56
C ALA A 35 -14.48 -18.16 -3.27
N GLN A 36 -15.06 -19.37 -3.38
CA GLN A 36 -15.30 -20.25 -2.24
C GLN A 36 -13.99 -20.67 -1.56
N ARG A 37 -13.00 -21.12 -2.33
CA ARG A 37 -11.69 -21.52 -1.79
C ARG A 37 -10.96 -20.36 -1.13
N ALA A 38 -10.95 -19.19 -1.78
CA ALA A 38 -10.35 -17.98 -1.26
C ALA A 38 -11.02 -17.55 0.06
N MET A 39 -12.36 -17.64 0.16
CA MET A 39 -13.12 -17.40 1.39
C MET A 39 -12.72 -18.36 2.51
N GLU A 40 -12.65 -19.66 2.21
CA GLU A 40 -12.27 -20.69 3.19
C GLU A 40 -10.85 -20.45 3.74
N GLU A 41 -9.90 -20.09 2.88
CA GLU A 41 -8.55 -19.71 3.31
C GLU A 41 -8.56 -18.46 4.20
N MET A 42 -9.31 -17.42 3.82
CA MET A 42 -9.47 -16.21 4.63
C MET A 42 -10.03 -16.51 6.02
N MET A 43 -11.10 -17.32 6.10
CA MET A 43 -11.72 -17.73 7.36
C MET A 43 -10.77 -18.54 8.23
N TYR A 44 -9.97 -19.42 7.62
CA TYR A 44 -8.93 -20.16 8.33
C TYR A 44 -7.91 -19.20 8.99
N PHE A 45 -7.33 -18.27 8.24
CA PHE A 45 -6.36 -17.33 8.80
C PHE A 45 -6.97 -16.43 9.88
N GLN A 46 -8.20 -15.96 9.67
CA GLN A 46 -8.93 -15.18 10.68
C GLN A 46 -9.09 -15.97 11.99
N SER A 47 -9.36 -17.27 11.91
CA SER A 47 -9.51 -18.14 13.09
C SER A 47 -8.20 -18.36 13.87
N CYS A 48 -7.05 -18.13 13.22
CA CYS A 48 -5.73 -18.26 13.83
C CYS A 48 -5.24 -16.96 14.50
N LEU A 49 -5.95 -15.84 14.35
CA LEU A 49 -5.51 -14.56 14.88
C LEU A 49 -5.68 -14.46 16.40
N LEU A 50 -4.74 -13.76 17.03
CA LEU A 50 -4.88 -13.28 18.40
C LEU A 50 -5.90 -12.14 18.46
N PRO A 51 -6.57 -11.90 19.61
CA PRO A 51 -7.56 -10.81 19.74
C PRO A 51 -7.03 -9.40 19.45
N THR A 52 -5.70 -9.20 19.51
CA THR A 52 -5.04 -7.92 19.21
C THR A 52 -4.58 -7.80 17.75
N GLN A 53 -4.79 -8.84 16.94
CA GLN A 53 -4.38 -8.87 15.55
C GLN A 53 -5.55 -8.58 14.62
N LYS A 54 -5.24 -7.94 13.49
CA LYS A 54 -6.20 -7.72 12.40
C LYS A 54 -5.69 -8.41 11.14
N LEU A 55 -6.59 -9.09 10.43
CA LEU A 55 -6.27 -9.70 9.15
C LEU A 55 -6.42 -8.67 8.04
N PHE A 56 -5.36 -8.46 7.28
CA PHE A 56 -5.39 -7.74 6.01
C PHE A 56 -5.35 -8.74 4.86
N ILE A 57 -6.34 -8.67 3.99
CA ILE A 57 -6.38 -9.47 2.77
C ILE A 57 -5.68 -8.72 1.66
N THR A 58 -4.51 -9.23 1.27
CA THR A 58 -3.67 -8.61 0.25
C THR A 58 -4.00 -9.15 -1.14
N PHE A 59 -4.33 -8.26 -2.07
CA PHE A 59 -4.50 -8.55 -3.49
C PHE A 59 -3.22 -8.19 -4.26
N PRO A 60 -2.49 -9.18 -4.83
CA PRO A 60 -1.34 -8.89 -5.68
C PRO A 60 -1.79 -8.25 -7.01
N ARG A 61 -1.33 -7.02 -7.29
CA ARG A 61 -1.76 -6.21 -8.44
C ARG A 61 -1.50 -6.87 -9.79
N GLN A 62 -0.37 -7.57 -9.93
CA GLN A 62 -0.03 -8.34 -11.14
C GLN A 62 -0.95 -9.55 -11.40
N THR A 63 -1.69 -9.98 -10.37
CA THR A 63 -2.63 -11.09 -10.44
C THR A 63 -4.05 -10.60 -10.67
N PHE A 64 -4.44 -9.53 -9.97
CA PHE A 64 -5.79 -8.96 -10.01
C PHE A 64 -5.74 -7.52 -10.50
N ASN A 65 -6.25 -7.32 -11.71
CA ASN A 65 -6.44 -6.00 -12.32
C ASN A 65 -7.52 -6.12 -13.41
N VAL A 66 -7.92 -4.99 -14.00
CA VAL A 66 -8.98 -4.99 -15.04
C VAL A 66 -8.67 -5.86 -16.25
N ASN A 67 -7.38 -6.13 -16.53
CA ASN A 67 -6.95 -6.94 -17.66
C ASN A 67 -6.71 -8.41 -17.28
N ARG A 68 -6.75 -8.76 -15.99
CA ARG A 68 -6.40 -10.11 -15.50
C ARG A 68 -7.17 -10.46 -14.23
N ASN A 69 -7.94 -11.56 -14.31
CA ASN A 69 -8.69 -12.15 -13.20
C ASN A 69 -9.68 -11.19 -12.51
N PHE A 70 -10.16 -10.14 -13.19
CA PHE A 70 -11.12 -9.20 -12.64
C PHE A 70 -12.44 -9.88 -12.26
N GLU A 71 -12.86 -10.87 -13.05
CA GLU A 71 -14.05 -11.68 -12.78
C GLU A 71 -13.89 -12.58 -11.54
N HIS A 72 -12.67 -13.06 -11.26
CA HIS A 72 -12.37 -13.86 -10.07
C HIS A 72 -12.36 -12.99 -8.81
N PHE A 73 -11.72 -11.82 -8.89
CA PHE A 73 -11.80 -10.79 -7.86
C PHE A 73 -13.25 -10.43 -7.58
N SER A 74 -14.03 -10.17 -8.64
CA SER A 74 -15.43 -9.77 -8.50
C SER A 74 -16.27 -10.82 -7.81
N ALA A 75 -16.13 -12.09 -8.20
CA ALA A 75 -16.86 -13.19 -7.58
C ALA A 75 -16.52 -13.36 -6.09
N LEU A 76 -15.26 -13.14 -5.69
CA LEU A 76 -14.88 -13.15 -4.27
C LEU A 76 -15.51 -11.99 -3.50
N ILE A 77 -15.47 -10.78 -4.05
CA ILE A 77 -16.08 -9.61 -3.40
C ILE A 77 -17.59 -9.79 -3.24
N ASP A 78 -18.26 -10.30 -4.26
CA ASP A 78 -19.71 -10.54 -4.22
C ASP A 78 -20.05 -11.61 -3.16
N LEU A 79 -19.32 -12.73 -3.14
CA LEU A 79 -19.50 -13.77 -2.12
C LEU A 79 -19.23 -13.26 -0.69
N LEU A 80 -18.21 -12.42 -0.52
CA LEU A 80 -17.87 -11.82 0.76
C LEU A 80 -18.97 -10.87 1.23
N SER A 81 -19.52 -10.06 0.32
CA SER A 81 -20.62 -9.14 0.62
C SER A 81 -21.89 -9.89 1.02
N ASP A 82 -22.23 -10.97 0.33
CA ASP A 82 -23.40 -11.78 0.68
C ASP A 82 -23.25 -12.41 2.07
N SER A 83 -22.02 -12.82 2.41
CA SER A 83 -21.71 -13.44 3.70
C SER A 83 -21.73 -12.43 4.86
N THR A 84 -21.21 -11.22 4.67
CA THR A 84 -21.19 -10.19 5.73
C THR A 84 -22.57 -9.61 6.01
N LEU A 85 -23.43 -9.49 4.97
CA LEU A 85 -24.82 -9.07 5.15
C LEU A 85 -25.64 -10.07 5.96
N ALA A 86 -25.26 -11.34 5.95
CA ALA A 86 -25.92 -12.38 6.74
C ALA A 86 -25.51 -12.39 8.22
N ASP A 87 -24.41 -11.71 8.59
CA ASP A 87 -23.87 -11.65 9.94
C ASP A 87 -24.10 -10.25 10.55
N GLU A 88 -25.32 -10.05 11.09
CA GLU A 88 -25.75 -8.79 11.74
C GLU A 88 -24.88 -8.40 12.96
N ASP A 89 -24.02 -9.30 13.44
CA ASP A 89 -23.23 -9.15 14.67
C ASP A 89 -21.72 -9.02 14.40
N SER A 90 -21.30 -8.86 13.14
CA SER A 90 -19.88 -8.88 12.77
C SER A 90 -19.09 -7.71 13.35
N LYS A 91 -18.49 -7.94 14.52
CA LYS A 91 -17.52 -7.04 15.19
C LYS A 91 -16.19 -6.92 14.43
N HIS A 92 -16.09 -7.43 13.20
CA HIS A 92 -14.84 -7.56 12.47
C HIS A 92 -14.87 -6.62 11.27
N GLN A 93 -14.14 -5.50 11.40
CA GLN A 93 -13.91 -4.61 10.28
C GLN A 93 -13.00 -5.32 9.27
N LEU A 94 -13.50 -5.54 8.05
CA LEU A 94 -12.69 -6.04 6.94
C LEU A 94 -11.55 -5.08 6.65
N ALA A 95 -10.35 -5.63 6.43
CA ALA A 95 -9.19 -4.86 6.01
C ALA A 95 -8.59 -5.47 4.74
N PHE A 96 -8.32 -4.61 3.76
CA PHE A 96 -7.79 -4.99 2.46
C PHE A 96 -6.47 -4.27 2.18
N ASP A 97 -5.64 -4.92 1.38
CA ASP A 97 -4.39 -4.37 0.91
C ASP A 97 -4.18 -4.68 -0.57
N PHE A 98 -3.47 -3.81 -1.28
CA PHE A 98 -3.01 -4.04 -2.64
C PHE A 98 -1.50 -3.91 -2.68
N ALA A 99 -0.81 -5.00 -3.02
CA ALA A 99 0.64 -5.11 -3.00
C ALA A 99 1.18 -5.73 -4.30
N GLY A 100 2.48 -5.99 -4.35
CA GLY A 100 3.15 -6.52 -5.55
C GLY A 100 3.49 -5.42 -6.55
N GLN A 101 3.80 -5.79 -7.79
CA GLN A 101 4.34 -4.85 -8.77
C GLN A 101 3.34 -3.69 -9.04
N PRO A 102 3.77 -2.41 -8.95
CA PRO A 102 2.92 -1.29 -9.30
C PRO A 102 2.41 -1.38 -10.74
N LEU A 103 1.14 -1.02 -10.93
CA LEU A 103 0.46 -0.94 -12.23
C LEU A 103 -0.10 0.48 -12.42
N PRO A 104 -0.36 0.91 -13.67
CA PRO A 104 -1.08 2.16 -13.92
C PRO A 104 -2.41 2.20 -13.17
N MET A 105 -2.78 3.35 -12.60
CA MET A 105 -3.99 3.48 -11.78
C MET A 105 -5.28 3.06 -12.50
N ALA A 106 -5.37 3.30 -13.81
CA ALA A 106 -6.49 2.85 -14.63
C ALA A 106 -6.75 1.33 -14.56
N GLN A 107 -5.74 0.53 -14.18
CA GLN A 107 -5.87 -0.91 -14.05
C GLN A 107 -6.28 -1.39 -12.66
N THR A 108 -6.14 -0.54 -11.63
CA THR A 108 -6.38 -0.90 -10.22
C THR A 108 -7.53 -0.13 -9.58
N LEU A 109 -7.81 1.12 -10.01
CA LEU A 109 -8.91 1.93 -9.49
C LEU A 109 -10.28 1.23 -9.58
N PRO A 110 -10.64 0.50 -10.66
CA PRO A 110 -11.93 -0.20 -10.69
C PRO A 110 -12.06 -1.32 -9.65
N LEU A 111 -10.94 -1.90 -9.19
CA LEU A 111 -10.96 -2.89 -8.11
C LEU A 111 -11.19 -2.20 -6.76
N LEU A 112 -10.53 -1.06 -6.53
CA LEU A 112 -10.74 -0.23 -5.34
C LEU A 112 -12.17 0.30 -5.26
N ASP A 113 -12.71 0.78 -6.38
CA ASP A 113 -14.09 1.25 -6.47
C ASP A 113 -15.09 0.13 -6.13
N LYS A 114 -14.92 -1.06 -6.70
CA LYS A 114 -15.76 -2.22 -6.37
C LYS A 114 -15.67 -2.58 -4.89
N LEU A 115 -14.47 -2.59 -4.30
CA LEU A 115 -14.28 -2.86 -2.87
C LEU A 115 -14.94 -1.81 -1.98
N ARG A 116 -14.71 -0.52 -2.25
CA ARG A 116 -15.26 0.57 -1.44
C ARG A 116 -16.79 0.64 -1.54
N ASN A 117 -17.35 0.31 -2.71
CA ASN A 117 -18.80 0.22 -2.90
C ASN A 117 -19.42 -0.98 -2.17
N ALA A 118 -18.76 -2.15 -2.19
CA ALA A 118 -19.22 -3.34 -1.46
C ALA A 118 -19.05 -3.20 0.05
N PHE A 119 -17.96 -2.55 0.50
CA PHE A 119 -17.61 -2.41 1.91
C PHE A 119 -17.22 -0.98 2.26
N PRO A 120 -18.19 -0.04 2.38
CA PRO A 120 -17.91 1.37 2.64
C PRO A 120 -17.08 1.63 3.91
N SER A 121 -17.26 0.79 4.94
CA SER A 121 -16.57 0.89 6.24
C SER A 121 -15.32 0.01 6.35
N SER A 122 -14.94 -0.71 5.31
CA SER A 122 -13.69 -1.48 5.31
C SER A 122 -12.47 -0.57 5.44
N PHE A 123 -11.39 -1.10 6.00
CA PHE A 123 -10.10 -0.44 6.00
C PHE A 123 -9.34 -0.84 4.73
N ILE A 124 -8.82 0.12 3.97
CA ILE A 124 -8.03 -0.16 2.76
C ILE A 124 -6.64 0.48 2.89
N CYS A 125 -5.62 -0.38 2.89
CA CYS A 125 -4.24 0.03 2.65
C CYS A 125 -3.91 -0.17 1.16
N TYR A 126 -3.16 0.75 0.55
CA TYR A 126 -2.69 0.56 -0.83
C TYR A 126 -1.20 0.87 -0.92
N HIS A 127 -0.38 -0.11 -1.30
CA HIS A 127 1.06 0.10 -1.50
C HIS A 127 1.29 1.07 -2.65
N HIS A 128 1.96 2.20 -2.39
CA HIS A 128 2.12 3.25 -3.39
C HIS A 128 3.46 3.98 -3.27
N GLY A 129 3.93 4.45 -4.42
CA GLY A 129 5.03 5.40 -4.48
C GLY A 129 6.44 4.82 -4.44
N GLU A 130 6.59 3.51 -4.34
CA GLU A 130 7.90 2.87 -4.53
C GLU A 130 8.45 3.07 -5.95
N VAL A 131 9.77 3.03 -6.09
CA VAL A 131 10.41 3.13 -7.41
C VAL A 131 10.00 1.92 -8.26
N CYS A 132 9.40 2.18 -9.41
CA CYS A 132 8.90 1.14 -10.29
C CYS A 132 9.18 1.47 -11.76
N PRO A 133 9.74 0.53 -12.54
CA PRO A 133 9.86 0.68 -13.99
C PRO A 133 8.49 0.83 -14.66
N GLY A 134 8.38 1.79 -15.57
CA GLY A 134 7.19 1.96 -16.42
C GLY A 134 6.11 2.92 -15.89
N ILE A 135 6.31 3.53 -14.71
CA ILE A 135 5.47 4.63 -14.22
C ILE A 135 6.40 5.77 -13.80
N ALA A 136 6.29 6.92 -14.45
CA ALA A 136 7.15 8.07 -14.16
C ALA A 136 6.93 8.58 -12.72
N PHE A 137 7.97 9.12 -12.09
CA PHE A 137 7.91 9.65 -10.74
C PHE A 137 6.82 10.69 -10.53
N SER A 138 6.69 11.65 -11.46
CA SER A 138 5.65 12.67 -11.40
C SER A 138 4.24 12.07 -11.44
N ASP A 139 4.04 11.01 -12.22
CA ASP A 139 2.76 10.30 -12.27
C ASP A 139 2.50 9.57 -10.95
N ARG A 140 3.52 8.97 -10.32
CA ARG A 140 3.38 8.35 -8.99
C ARG A 140 2.91 9.38 -7.95
N VAL A 141 3.45 10.60 -7.95
CA VAL A 141 2.98 11.66 -7.04
C VAL A 141 1.52 11.99 -7.33
N LYS A 142 1.16 12.21 -8.60
CA LYS A 142 -0.20 12.56 -9.05
C LYS A 142 -1.23 11.47 -8.73
N HIS A 143 -0.88 10.21 -8.93
CA HIS A 143 -1.72 9.05 -8.62
C HIS A 143 -2.14 8.97 -7.14
N THR A 144 -1.41 9.62 -6.23
CA THR A 144 -1.82 9.70 -4.82
C THR A 144 -3.19 10.36 -4.69
N PHE A 145 -3.47 11.42 -5.47
CA PHE A 145 -4.79 12.09 -5.44
C PHE A 145 -5.91 11.15 -5.87
N ASP A 146 -5.65 10.27 -6.84
CA ASP A 146 -6.63 9.28 -7.32
C ASP A 146 -6.94 8.22 -6.25
N LEU A 147 -6.01 7.95 -5.33
CA LEU A 147 -6.19 6.96 -4.25
C LEU A 147 -6.96 7.50 -3.05
N ILE A 148 -6.84 8.80 -2.75
CA ILE A 148 -7.43 9.46 -1.56
C ILE A 148 -8.92 9.12 -1.32
N PRO A 149 -9.80 9.03 -2.34
CA PRO A 149 -11.21 8.69 -2.13
C PRO A 149 -11.44 7.26 -1.64
N TYR A 150 -10.45 6.37 -1.79
CA TYR A 150 -10.62 4.93 -1.62
C TYR A 150 -9.87 4.35 -0.44
N VAL A 151 -8.85 5.01 0.10
CA VAL A 151 -7.89 4.41 1.04
C VAL A 151 -7.93 5.06 2.41
N ASP A 152 -7.62 4.27 3.43
CA ASP A 152 -7.45 4.69 4.81
C ASP A 152 -5.97 4.78 5.19
N ARG A 153 -5.11 4.08 4.43
CA ARG A 153 -3.66 4.11 4.58
C ARG A 153 -2.95 3.98 3.23
N ILE A 154 -1.88 4.75 3.06
CA ILE A 154 -0.93 4.59 1.96
C ILE A 154 0.25 3.74 2.45
N GLY A 155 0.49 2.59 1.81
CA GLY A 155 1.70 1.79 2.07
C GLY A 155 2.92 2.44 1.41
N HIS A 156 4.02 2.54 2.15
CA HIS A 156 5.29 3.22 1.82
C HIS A 156 5.21 4.73 1.63
N GLY A 157 4.35 5.22 0.75
CA GLY A 157 4.24 6.66 0.44
C GLY A 157 5.53 7.29 -0.08
N LEU A 158 6.45 6.48 -0.61
CA LEU A 158 7.84 6.90 -0.82
C LEU A 158 7.97 8.02 -1.85
N CYS A 159 7.16 8.00 -2.91
CA CYS A 159 7.19 9.05 -3.93
C CYS A 159 6.90 10.45 -3.34
N LEU A 160 5.96 10.54 -2.38
CA LEU A 160 5.68 11.79 -1.67
C LEU A 160 6.89 12.20 -0.85
N GLY A 161 7.52 11.24 -0.17
CA GLY A 161 8.68 11.47 0.69
C GLY A 161 9.90 11.98 -0.09
N LEU A 162 10.20 11.36 -1.22
CA LEU A 162 11.27 11.83 -2.10
C LEU A 162 10.95 13.20 -2.71
N ALA A 163 9.69 13.42 -3.12
CA ALA A 163 9.27 14.67 -3.75
C ALA A 163 9.35 15.87 -2.80
N VAL A 164 8.96 15.74 -1.52
CA VAL A 164 9.11 16.83 -0.53
C VAL A 164 10.56 17.22 -0.29
N LEU A 165 11.49 16.26 -0.46
CA LEU A 165 12.93 16.51 -0.39
C LEU A 165 13.51 17.04 -1.70
N GLY A 166 12.73 17.16 -2.77
CA GLY A 166 13.21 17.55 -4.09
C GLY A 166 14.07 16.48 -4.76
N ILE A 167 13.81 15.20 -4.46
CA ILE A 167 14.52 14.06 -5.04
C ILE A 167 13.61 13.41 -6.07
N ASN A 168 14.11 13.25 -7.30
CA ASN A 168 13.47 12.41 -8.32
C ASN A 168 14.39 11.24 -8.67
N PRO A 169 14.05 10.01 -8.26
CA PRO A 169 14.88 8.85 -8.48
C PRO A 169 15.02 8.45 -9.96
N ASP A 170 14.13 8.95 -10.83
CA ASP A 170 14.19 8.66 -12.28
C ASP A 170 15.23 9.54 -13.00
N LEU A 171 15.74 10.61 -12.36
CA LEU A 171 16.70 11.55 -12.97
C LEU A 171 18.17 11.20 -12.70
N ASP A 172 18.44 10.25 -11.80
CA ASP A 172 19.81 9.88 -11.38
C ASP A 172 20.72 9.39 -12.54
N ASP A 173 20.17 9.04 -13.69
CA ASP A 173 20.89 8.51 -14.86
C ASP A 173 21.16 9.54 -15.99
N ILE A 174 20.74 10.81 -15.86
CA ILE A 174 20.82 11.80 -16.95
C ILE A 174 22.10 12.65 -16.83
N LYS A 175 22.99 12.56 -17.82
CA LYS A 175 24.30 13.27 -17.88
C LYS A 175 24.29 14.55 -18.74
N ASP A 176 23.13 15.09 -19.10
CA ASP A 176 23.03 16.22 -20.06
C ASP A 176 22.68 17.54 -19.37
N VAL A 177 23.56 18.54 -19.54
CA VAL A 177 23.53 19.84 -18.85
C VAL A 177 22.38 20.74 -19.34
N ASN A 178 21.83 20.48 -20.55
CA ASN A 178 20.68 21.23 -21.06
C ASN A 178 19.33 20.76 -20.50
N ALA A 179 19.29 19.61 -19.83
CA ALA A 179 18.10 19.12 -19.13
C ALA A 179 17.85 19.84 -17.79
N ALA A 180 18.89 20.43 -17.20
CA ALA A 180 18.88 20.97 -15.83
C ALA A 180 17.83 22.05 -15.53
N VAL A 181 17.50 22.93 -16.48
CA VAL A 181 16.49 24.00 -16.26
C VAL A 181 15.07 23.45 -16.25
N ASN A 182 14.78 22.45 -17.08
CA ASN A 182 13.49 21.76 -17.06
C ASN A 182 13.38 20.83 -15.84
N GLU A 183 14.49 20.30 -15.35
CA GLU A 183 14.54 19.45 -14.17
C GLU A 183 14.17 20.20 -12.89
N GLU A 184 14.73 21.40 -12.67
CA GLU A 184 14.41 22.20 -11.48
C GLU A 184 12.92 22.55 -11.41
N ALA A 185 12.31 22.91 -12.55
CA ALA A 185 10.88 23.16 -12.64
C ALA A 185 10.04 21.91 -12.32
N VAL A 186 10.42 20.74 -12.85
CA VAL A 186 9.73 19.47 -12.59
C VAL A 186 9.88 19.03 -11.13
N LEU A 187 11.07 19.20 -10.53
CA LEU A 187 11.30 18.92 -9.12
C LEU A 187 10.44 19.81 -8.22
N GLN A 188 10.36 21.11 -8.55
CA GLN A 188 9.51 22.04 -7.82
C GLN A 188 8.02 21.70 -7.97
N GLU A 189 7.54 21.38 -9.18
CA GLU A 189 6.16 20.92 -9.41
C GLU A 189 5.84 19.70 -8.55
N ASN A 190 6.69 18.67 -8.58
CA ASN A 190 6.49 17.45 -7.80
C ASN A 190 6.49 17.72 -6.29
N LYS A 191 7.36 18.61 -5.83
CA LYS A 191 7.43 19.03 -4.43
C LYS A 191 6.14 19.73 -3.99
N ASP A 192 5.64 20.67 -4.80
CA ASP A 192 4.40 21.39 -4.53
C ASP A 192 3.20 20.43 -4.50
N LEU A 193 3.13 19.51 -5.47
CA LEU A 193 2.09 18.47 -5.50
C LEU A 193 2.17 17.54 -4.29
N ALA A 194 3.38 17.15 -3.86
CA ALA A 194 3.55 16.29 -2.70
C ALA A 194 3.08 16.98 -1.40
N PHE A 195 3.37 18.27 -1.21
CA PHE A 195 2.84 19.01 -0.07
C PHE A 195 1.31 19.09 -0.10
N GLN A 196 0.71 19.38 -1.26
CA GLN A 196 -0.76 19.39 -1.41
C GLN A 196 -1.38 18.01 -1.12
N CYS A 197 -0.74 16.93 -1.56
CA CYS A 197 -1.15 15.56 -1.21
C CYS A 197 -1.12 15.36 0.31
N LEU A 198 -0.01 15.69 0.97
CA LEU A 198 0.15 15.48 2.42
C LEU A 198 -0.87 16.28 3.23
N GLU A 199 -1.20 17.51 2.81
CA GLU A 199 -2.28 18.30 3.42
C GLU A 199 -3.62 17.57 3.34
N GLN A 200 -4.00 17.05 2.16
CA GLN A 200 -5.25 16.32 2.01
C GLN A 200 -5.27 15.00 2.80
N LEU A 201 -4.14 14.29 2.87
CA LEU A 201 -4.01 13.09 3.69
C LEU A 201 -4.21 13.41 5.17
N ALA A 202 -3.58 14.48 5.69
CA ALA A 202 -3.74 14.92 7.06
C ALA A 202 -5.19 15.35 7.37
N GLU A 203 -5.80 16.16 6.51
CA GLU A 203 -7.20 16.61 6.66
C GLU A 203 -8.19 15.43 6.72
N LYS A 204 -7.95 14.41 5.90
CA LYS A 204 -8.78 13.20 5.83
C LYS A 204 -8.37 12.12 6.83
N LYS A 205 -7.31 12.35 7.60
CA LYS A 205 -6.73 11.39 8.56
C LYS A 205 -6.32 10.06 7.90
N ILE A 206 -5.80 10.15 6.68
CA ILE A 206 -5.21 9.02 5.96
C ILE A 206 -3.75 8.92 6.36
N GLY A 207 -3.36 7.79 6.95
CA GLY A 207 -2.00 7.56 7.41
C GLY A 207 -1.07 7.08 6.29
N ILE A 208 0.24 7.16 6.55
CA ILE A 208 1.26 6.54 5.71
C ILE A 208 1.97 5.45 6.51
N GLU A 209 2.03 4.23 5.98
CA GLU A 209 2.86 3.16 6.51
C GLU A 209 4.27 3.25 5.93
N ILE A 210 5.29 3.19 6.78
CA ILE A 210 6.69 3.17 6.38
C ILE A 210 7.28 1.85 6.83
N SER A 211 8.05 1.23 5.95
CA SER A 211 8.82 0.03 6.23
C SER A 211 10.31 0.35 6.06
N PRO A 212 10.95 0.98 7.06
CA PRO A 212 12.29 1.58 6.94
C PRO A 212 13.31 0.73 6.19
N THR A 213 13.48 -0.54 6.57
CA THR A 213 14.44 -1.45 5.92
C THR A 213 14.09 -1.66 4.44
N CYS A 214 12.83 -1.92 4.11
CA CYS A 214 12.39 -2.06 2.72
C CYS A 214 12.63 -0.75 1.95
N ASN A 215 12.19 0.39 2.48
CA ASN A 215 12.33 1.68 1.82
C ASN A 215 13.80 2.02 1.51
N ILE A 216 14.72 1.69 2.42
CA ILE A 216 16.17 1.89 2.23
C ILE A 216 16.74 0.93 1.18
N THR A 217 16.37 -0.35 1.25
CA THR A 217 17.01 -1.41 0.45
C THR A 217 16.42 -1.60 -0.94
N LEU A 218 15.09 -1.54 -1.06
CA LEU A 218 14.34 -1.83 -2.29
C LEU A 218 13.51 -0.64 -2.76
N GLY A 219 12.91 0.10 -1.83
CA GLY A 219 11.90 1.11 -2.17
C GLY A 219 12.47 2.32 -2.90
N GLY A 220 13.70 2.74 -2.56
CA GLY A 220 14.39 3.86 -3.23
C GLY A 220 14.76 5.04 -2.33
N ALA A 221 14.63 4.93 -1.00
CA ALA A 221 15.13 5.93 -0.05
C ALA A 221 16.67 5.97 -0.01
N ARG A 222 17.35 4.90 -0.43
CA ARG A 222 18.82 4.75 -0.56
C ARG A 222 19.60 4.73 0.75
N ASN A 223 19.19 5.45 1.78
CA ASN A 223 19.83 5.47 3.10
C ASN A 223 18.89 5.93 4.23
N GLU A 224 19.32 5.73 5.48
CA GLU A 224 18.58 6.12 6.68
C GLU A 224 18.34 7.64 6.79
N GLN A 225 19.25 8.47 6.29
CA GLN A 225 19.11 9.93 6.38
C GLN A 225 17.94 10.44 5.53
N ILE A 226 17.89 10.04 4.25
CA ILE A 226 16.79 10.40 3.35
C ILE A 226 15.46 9.89 3.91
N LEU A 227 15.43 8.64 4.40
CA LEU A 227 14.26 8.06 5.05
C LEU A 227 13.75 8.96 6.19
N THR A 228 14.62 9.25 7.15
CA THR A 228 14.22 9.99 8.35
C THR A 228 13.90 11.45 8.05
N ASP A 229 14.51 12.05 7.03
CA ASP A 229 14.19 13.41 6.59
C ASP A 229 12.78 13.52 6.02
N TYR A 230 12.38 12.61 5.13
CA TYR A 230 11.02 12.70 4.59
C TYR A 230 9.95 12.29 5.62
N VAL A 231 10.25 11.32 6.51
CA VAL A 231 9.31 10.96 7.59
C VAL A 231 9.09 12.17 8.50
N ARG A 232 10.14 12.96 8.76
CA ARG A 232 10.01 14.21 9.52
C ARG A 232 9.10 15.22 8.83
N GLU A 233 9.15 15.33 7.51
CA GLU A 233 8.24 16.20 6.76
C GLU A 233 6.78 15.69 6.83
N PHE A 234 6.53 14.38 6.72
CA PHE A 234 5.17 13.83 6.91
C PHE A 234 4.59 14.20 8.28
N LEU A 235 5.39 14.03 9.34
CA LEU A 235 5.00 14.36 10.71
C LEU A 235 4.77 15.87 10.89
N LYS A 236 5.60 16.73 10.28
CA LYS A 236 5.39 18.20 10.30
C LYS A 236 4.10 18.62 9.63
N MET A 237 3.70 17.92 8.57
CA MET A 237 2.43 18.14 7.86
C MET A 237 1.22 17.56 8.61
N GLY A 238 1.43 16.91 9.75
CA GLY A 238 0.34 16.33 10.55
C GLY A 238 -0.19 15.00 10.01
N VAL A 239 0.56 14.33 9.12
CA VAL A 239 0.22 12.99 8.64
C VAL A 239 0.67 11.95 9.66
N ASP A 240 -0.25 11.06 10.05
CA ASP A 240 0.07 9.94 10.93
C ASP A 240 0.98 8.93 10.21
N VAL A 241 2.08 8.55 10.87
CA VAL A 241 3.05 7.58 10.35
C VAL A 241 2.95 6.28 11.12
N PHE A 242 2.77 5.18 10.39
CA PHE A 242 2.72 3.81 10.89
C PHE A 242 4.01 3.08 10.51
N VAL A 243 4.49 2.17 11.35
CA VAL A 243 5.70 1.39 11.08
C VAL A 243 5.32 -0.05 10.73
N GLY A 244 5.79 -0.51 9.58
CA GLY A 244 5.66 -1.88 9.09
C GLY A 244 7.02 -2.55 8.92
N THR A 245 7.02 -3.89 8.82
CA THR A 245 8.23 -4.68 8.51
C THR A 245 8.33 -5.11 7.06
N ASP A 246 7.26 -4.90 6.28
CA ASP A 246 7.08 -5.44 4.94
C ASP A 246 7.35 -6.96 4.89
N ASP A 247 8.44 -7.42 4.28
CA ASP A 247 8.87 -8.83 4.21
C ASP A 247 10.00 -9.17 5.22
N PRO A 248 9.73 -9.39 6.53
CA PRO A 248 10.78 -9.53 7.55
C PRO A 248 11.73 -10.70 7.33
N GLY A 249 11.22 -11.82 6.78
CA GLY A 249 12.04 -13.00 6.47
C GLY A 249 13.01 -12.77 5.32
N PHE A 250 12.62 -12.00 4.30
CA PHE A 250 13.47 -11.67 3.16
C PHE A 250 14.47 -10.55 3.50
N LEU A 251 14.00 -9.52 4.20
CA LEU A 251 14.79 -8.34 4.56
C LEU A 251 15.65 -8.54 5.82
N ASN A 252 15.52 -9.70 6.50
CA ASN A 252 16.19 -10.00 7.77
C ASN A 252 15.98 -8.89 8.83
N THR A 253 14.75 -8.42 8.93
CA THR A 253 14.35 -7.34 9.84
C THR A 253 13.28 -7.80 10.84
N THR A 254 13.05 -6.99 11.87
CA THR A 254 12.01 -7.19 12.89
C THR A 254 11.38 -5.84 13.23
N MET A 255 10.20 -5.84 13.86
CA MET A 255 9.55 -4.59 14.25
C MET A 255 10.45 -3.73 15.16
N GLU A 256 11.22 -4.35 16.06
CA GLU A 256 12.18 -3.64 16.91
C GLU A 256 13.28 -2.95 16.10
N LYS A 257 13.76 -3.59 15.02
CA LYS A 257 14.77 -3.00 14.13
C LYS A 257 14.19 -1.82 13.35
N GLU A 258 12.98 -1.95 12.83
CA GLU A 258 12.29 -0.87 12.11
C GLU A 258 12.08 0.36 13.01
N ILE A 259 11.56 0.15 14.22
CA ILE A 259 11.36 1.20 15.22
C ILE A 259 12.70 1.84 15.62
N ALA A 260 13.75 1.04 15.82
CA ALA A 260 15.07 1.54 16.20
C ALA A 260 15.66 2.51 15.17
N ILE A 261 15.40 2.34 13.87
CA ILE A 261 15.83 3.28 12.83
C ILE A 261 15.20 4.67 13.07
N LEU A 262 13.91 4.72 13.38
CA LEU A 262 13.19 5.98 13.62
C LEU A 262 13.49 6.59 14.99
N GLN A 263 13.69 5.76 16.03
CA GLN A 263 14.06 6.23 17.37
C GLN A 263 15.44 6.91 17.38
N LYS A 264 16.43 6.38 16.65
CA LYS A 264 17.75 7.02 16.51
C LYS A 264 17.66 8.44 15.96
N ALA A 265 16.68 8.72 15.10
CA ALA A 265 16.42 10.02 14.52
C ALA A 265 15.49 10.91 15.37
N GLY A 266 15.06 10.44 16.55
CA GLY A 266 14.14 11.16 17.44
C GLY A 266 12.71 11.27 16.93
N LEU A 267 12.29 10.38 16.01
CA LEU A 267 10.97 10.41 15.37
C LEU A 267 9.94 9.47 16.05
N CYS A 268 10.41 8.60 16.94
CA CYS A 268 9.59 7.71 17.77
C CYS A 268 10.15 7.73 19.19
N GLN A 269 9.30 7.66 20.22
CA GLN A 269 9.67 7.50 21.63
C GLN A 269 9.24 6.13 22.10
#